data_AF-A0A0S4LFB7-F1
#
_entry.id   AF-A0A0S4LFB7-F1
#
_cell.length_a   1.000
_cell.length_b   1.000
_cell.length_c   1.000
_cell.angle_alpha   90.00
_cell.angle_beta   90.00
_cell.angle_gamma   90.00
#
_symmetry.space_group_name_H-M   'P 1'
#
loop_
_entity.id
_entity.type
_entity.pdbx_description
1 polymer ?
#
loop_
_entity_poly.entity_id
_entity_poly.type
_entity_poly.pdbx_seq_one_letter_code
_entity_poly.pdbx_strand_id
1 'polypeptide(L)'
;MGSLIAFYLDGKERDPFPSALQQILSLVGFGLIAGAALTLSKETPFPGFSALVPTVGAGLLIVFGSPETIVGRLLASRVFVGMGLVSYSAYLWHQPLLSFARHRSLTELDEMVIAGIIVLTFSLAYVTWRYIETPFRRGNIVPKRLLWRLSLASAVVIAVSTVGLQPVTVWRCKTNWRERWKRSGESIRVFLR
;
A
#
# COMPACT_ATOMS: atom_id res chain seq x y z
N MET A 1 11.59 9.26 -4.69
CA MET A 1 10.91 9.78 -5.90
C MET A 1 9.74 10.70 -5.56
N GLY A 2 8.74 10.27 -4.77
CA GLY A 2 7.59 11.12 -4.41
C GLY A 2 7.94 12.42 -3.66
N SER A 3 8.94 12.40 -2.76
CA SER A 3 9.42 13.61 -2.07
C SER A 3 10.08 14.61 -3.02
N LEU A 4 10.85 14.14 -4.02
CA LEU A 4 11.49 15.00 -5.03
C LEU A 4 10.46 15.68 -5.94
N ILE A 5 9.40 14.95 -6.31
CA ILE A 5 8.29 15.51 -7.09
C ILE A 5 7.53 16.56 -6.28
N ALA A 6 7.28 16.30 -4.99
CA ALA A 6 6.62 17.25 -4.11
C ALA A 6 7.42 18.56 -3.96
N PHE A 7 8.74 18.48 -3.76
CA PHE A 7 9.61 19.66 -3.71
C PHE A 7 9.66 20.41 -5.05
N TYR A 8 9.55 19.73 -6.19
CA TYR A 8 9.49 20.39 -7.50
C TYR A 8 8.18 21.16 -7.71
N LEU A 9 7.07 20.70 -7.11
CA LEU A 9 5.75 21.31 -7.21
C LEU A 9 5.50 22.43 -6.19
N ASP A 10 6.26 22.50 -5.10
CA ASP A 10 6.06 23.46 -3.99
C ASP A 10 6.49 24.89 -4.33
N GLY A 11 7.18 25.10 -5.45
CA GLY A 11 7.76 26.40 -5.83
C GLY A 11 7.43 26.93 -7.22
N LYS A 12 6.69 26.17 -8.04
CA LYS A 12 6.30 26.60 -9.39
C LYS A 12 4.78 26.74 -9.48
N GLU A 13 4.31 27.96 -9.77
CA GLU A 13 3.04 28.11 -10.50
C GLU A 13 3.12 27.13 -11.67
N ARG A 14 2.09 26.29 -11.89
CA ARG A 14 2.12 25.25 -12.92
C ARG A 14 2.53 25.88 -14.24
N ASP A 15 3.83 25.84 -14.58
CA ASP A 15 4.33 26.42 -15.82
C ASP A 15 3.47 25.80 -16.92
N PRO A 16 2.84 26.60 -17.79
CA PRO A 16 1.91 26.09 -18.78
C PRO A 16 2.72 25.38 -19.86
N PHE A 17 3.16 24.16 -19.56
CA PHE A 17 3.69 23.26 -20.58
C PHE A 17 2.63 23.16 -21.68
N PRO A 18 3.03 23.20 -22.96
CA PRO A 18 2.07 23.09 -24.05
C PRO A 18 1.22 21.84 -23.88
N SER A 19 -0.10 21.98 -24.08
CA SER A 19 -1.08 20.92 -23.84
C SER A 19 -0.75 19.61 -24.57
N ALA A 20 -0.15 19.70 -25.76
CA ALA A 20 0.33 18.56 -26.53
C ALA A 20 1.45 17.77 -25.81
N LEU A 21 2.41 18.46 -25.18
CA LEU A 21 3.50 17.81 -24.44
C LEU A 21 2.97 17.11 -23.18
N GLN A 22 2.04 17.74 -22.46
CA GLN A 22 1.39 17.12 -21.30
C GLN A 22 0.60 15.86 -21.72
N GLN A 23 -0.12 15.92 -22.84
CA GLN A 23 -0.85 14.78 -23.38
C GLN A 23 0.08 13.61 -23.70
N ILE A 24 1.16 13.85 -24.45
CA ILE A 24 2.13 12.81 -24.82
C ILE A 24 2.77 12.20 -23.57
N LEU A 25 3.25 13.02 -22.63
CA LEU A 25 3.91 12.53 -21.41
C LEU A 25 2.95 11.78 -20.49
N SER A 26 1.70 12.24 -20.37
CA SER A 26 0.67 11.53 -19.59
C SER A 26 0.32 10.17 -20.20
N LEU A 27 0.27 10.08 -21.53
CA LEU A 27 0.00 8.83 -22.25
C LEU A 27 1.17 7.86 -22.13
N VAL A 28 2.41 8.35 -22.23
CA VAL A 28 3.62 7.55 -22.00
C VAL A 28 3.66 7.05 -20.56
N GLY A 29 3.41 7.93 -19.58
CA GLY A 29 3.36 7.53 -18.16
C GLY A 29 2.30 6.46 -17.88
N PHE A 30 1.10 6.61 -18.45
CA PHE A 30 0.04 5.61 -18.37
C PHE A 30 0.42 4.29 -19.05
N GLY A 31 1.03 4.36 -20.25
CA GLY A 31 1.51 3.20 -20.98
C GLY A 31 2.59 2.43 -20.22
N LEU A 32 3.51 3.12 -19.55
CA LEU A 32 4.51 2.50 -18.68
C LEU A 32 3.88 1.78 -17.49
N ILE A 33 2.86 2.37 -16.86
CA ILE A 33 2.14 1.74 -15.75
C ILE A 33 1.36 0.52 -16.23
N ALA A 34 0.62 0.63 -17.35
CA ALA A 34 -0.14 -0.47 -17.91
C ALA A 34 0.77 -1.61 -18.39
N GLY A 35 1.87 -1.27 -19.06
CA GLY A 35 2.89 -2.23 -19.49
C GLY A 35 3.54 -2.96 -18.32
N ALA A 36 3.88 -2.23 -17.25
CA ALA A 36 4.37 -2.84 -16.01
C ALA A 36 3.31 -3.76 -15.37
N ALA A 37 2.04 -3.34 -15.32
CA ALA A 37 0.97 -4.16 -14.74
C ALA A 37 0.76 -5.50 -15.47
N LEU A 38 1.02 -5.55 -16.78
CA LEU A 38 0.89 -6.78 -17.59
C LEU A 38 2.16 -7.64 -17.61
N THR A 39 3.33 -7.03 -17.45
CA THR A 39 4.63 -7.72 -17.53
C THR A 39 5.15 -8.18 -16.17
N LEU A 40 4.75 -7.53 -15.07
CA LEU A 40 5.10 -7.96 -13.71
C LEU A 40 4.20 -9.13 -13.28
N SER A 41 4.74 -10.34 -13.41
CA SER A 41 4.15 -11.58 -12.90
C SER A 41 4.84 -12.08 -11.64
N LYS A 42 4.22 -13.02 -10.91
CA LYS A 42 4.74 -13.61 -9.65
C LYS A 42 6.15 -14.22 -9.77
N GLU A 43 6.62 -14.48 -10.99
CA GLU A 43 7.95 -15.03 -11.27
C GLU A 43 9.04 -13.96 -11.43
N THR A 44 8.69 -12.68 -11.42
CA THR A 44 9.70 -11.62 -11.46
C THR A 44 10.40 -11.50 -10.09
N PRO A 45 11.75 -11.55 -10.04
CA PRO A 45 12.48 -11.41 -8.79
C PRO A 45 12.19 -10.03 -8.17
N PHE A 46 11.56 -10.03 -7.01
CA PHE A 46 11.32 -8.83 -6.22
C PHE A 46 12.36 -8.78 -5.09
N PRO A 47 13.12 -7.68 -4.90
CA PRO A 47 13.09 -6.38 -5.57
C PRO A 47 14.14 -6.26 -6.71
N GLY A 48 13.77 -5.62 -7.84
CA GLY A 48 14.66 -5.41 -8.98
C GLY A 48 14.38 -4.13 -9.78
N PHE A 49 15.22 -3.84 -10.77
CA PHE A 49 15.10 -2.67 -11.68
C PHE A 49 13.73 -2.57 -12.37
N SER A 50 13.01 -3.68 -12.52
CA SER A 50 11.65 -3.74 -13.08
C SER A 50 10.64 -2.88 -12.31
N ALA A 51 10.86 -2.62 -11.01
CA ALA A 51 9.99 -1.74 -10.22
C ALA A 51 10.21 -0.24 -10.51
N LEU A 52 11.33 0.14 -11.13
CA LEU A 52 11.59 1.53 -11.50
C LEU A 52 10.64 1.99 -12.61
N VAL A 53 10.34 1.11 -13.56
CA VAL A 53 9.46 1.40 -14.71
C VAL A 53 8.09 1.95 -14.28
N PRO A 54 7.30 1.27 -13.42
CA PRO A 54 6.02 1.80 -12.97
C PRO A 54 6.18 3.04 -12.07
N THR A 55 7.26 3.15 -11.28
CA THR A 55 7.46 4.34 -10.43
C THR A 55 7.78 5.61 -11.23
N VAL A 56 8.57 5.49 -12.30
CA VAL A 56 8.83 6.60 -13.23
C VAL A 56 7.56 6.94 -13.99
N GLY A 57 6.83 5.94 -14.50
CA GLY A 57 5.54 6.15 -15.16
C GLY A 57 4.53 6.88 -14.27
N ALA A 58 4.42 6.48 -13.00
CA ALA A 58 3.58 7.17 -12.01
C ALA A 58 4.05 8.60 -11.73
N GLY A 59 5.36 8.83 -11.67
CA GLY A 59 5.93 10.17 -11.51
C GLY A 59 5.58 11.11 -12.66
N LEU A 60 5.73 10.64 -13.92
CA LEU A 60 5.32 11.40 -15.11
C LEU A 60 3.82 11.71 -15.07
N LEU A 61 3.01 10.73 -14.68
CA LEU A 61 1.56 10.89 -14.60
C LEU A 61 1.14 11.90 -13.52
N ILE A 62 1.85 11.98 -12.39
CA ILE A 62 1.58 12.96 -11.32
C ILE A 62 2.00 14.37 -11.75
N VAL A 63 3.14 14.52 -12.43
CA VAL A 63 3.67 15.83 -12.85
C VAL A 63 2.90 16.40 -14.05
N PHE A 64 2.56 15.56 -15.04
CA PHE A 64 1.95 15.99 -16.31
C PHE A 64 0.48 15.58 -16.46
N GLY A 65 -0.09 14.90 -15.45
CA GLY A 65 -1.51 14.52 -15.42
C GLY A 65 -2.41 15.68 -15.07
N SER A 66 -2.69 16.53 -16.05
CA SER A 66 -3.63 17.65 -15.92
C SER A 66 -5.06 17.24 -16.32
N PRO A 67 -6.11 17.95 -15.83
CA PRO A 67 -7.50 17.75 -16.27
C PRO A 67 -7.73 18.00 -17.77
N GLU A 68 -6.77 18.62 -18.45
CA GLU A 68 -6.80 18.86 -19.91
C GLU A 68 -6.36 17.64 -20.73
N THR A 69 -5.65 16.67 -20.11
CA THR A 69 -5.20 15.47 -20.81
C THR A 69 -6.29 14.40 -20.81
N ILE A 70 -6.35 13.59 -21.87
CA ILE A 70 -7.32 12.49 -22.00
C ILE A 70 -7.17 11.52 -20.82
N VAL A 71 -5.93 11.19 -20.47
CA VAL A 71 -5.60 10.29 -19.36
C VAL A 71 -6.00 10.90 -18.02
N GLY A 72 -5.71 12.19 -17.81
CA GLY A 72 -6.13 12.91 -16.60
C GLY A 72 -7.65 12.93 -16.45
N ARG A 73 -8.41 13.17 -17.53
CA ARG A 73 -9.88 13.12 -17.52
C ARG A 73 -10.42 11.72 -17.24
N LEU A 74 -9.81 10.70 -17.80
CA LEU A 74 -10.21 9.31 -17.58
C LEU A 74 -10.00 8.90 -16.12
N LEU A 75 -8.83 9.22 -15.55
CA LEU A 75 -8.49 8.94 -14.15
C LEU A 75 -9.29 9.81 -13.17
N ALA A 76 -9.61 11.05 -13.53
CA ALA A 76 -10.45 11.95 -12.74
C ALA A 76 -11.95 11.64 -12.85
N SER A 77 -12.34 10.64 -13.66
CA SER A 77 -13.74 10.26 -13.77
C SER A 77 -14.28 9.73 -12.43
N ARG A 78 -15.56 10.01 -12.16
CA ARG A 78 -16.21 9.62 -10.91
C ARG A 78 -16.17 8.11 -10.65
N VAL A 79 -16.09 7.30 -11.71
CA VAL A 79 -16.04 5.84 -11.62
C VAL A 79 -14.68 5.38 -11.11
N PHE A 80 -13.58 5.82 -11.72
CA PHE A 80 -12.23 5.45 -11.27
C PHE A 80 -11.91 5.98 -9.87
N VAL A 81 -12.28 7.23 -9.60
CA VAL A 81 -12.15 7.81 -8.25
C VAL A 81 -13.02 7.03 -7.25
N GLY A 82 -14.25 6.67 -7.61
CA GLY A 82 -15.15 5.88 -6.77
C GLY A 82 -14.57 4.50 -6.42
N MET A 83 -14.01 3.79 -7.40
CA MET A 83 -13.34 2.50 -7.17
C MET A 83 -12.13 2.67 -6.24
N GLY A 84 -11.33 3.72 -6.41
CA GLY A 84 -10.19 4.01 -5.55
C GLY A 84 -10.57 4.31 -4.09
N LEU A 85 -11.75 4.91 -3.86
CA LEU A 85 -12.23 5.15 -2.50
C LEU A 85 -12.70 3.84 -1.83
N VAL A 86 -13.37 2.96 -2.57
CA VAL A 86 -13.81 1.66 -2.03
C VAL A 86 -12.62 0.72 -1.80
N SER A 87 -11.58 0.79 -2.64
CA SER A 87 -10.41 -0.09 -2.51
C SER A 87 -9.65 0.13 -1.20
N TYR A 88 -9.61 1.37 -0.69
CA TYR A 88 -9.04 1.67 0.62
C TYR A 88 -9.79 0.94 1.74
N SER A 89 -11.11 1.06 1.76
CA SER A 89 -11.95 0.38 2.74
C SER A 89 -11.85 -1.15 2.60
N ALA A 90 -11.80 -1.70 1.38
CA ALA A 90 -11.61 -3.15 1.16
C ALA A 90 -10.24 -3.65 1.67
N TYR A 91 -9.19 -2.85 1.49
CA TYR A 91 -7.86 -3.17 2.01
C TYR A 91 -7.85 -3.29 3.55
N LEU A 92 -8.63 -2.46 4.26
CA LEU A 92 -8.71 -2.57 5.72
C LEU A 92 -9.36 -3.87 6.20
N TRP A 93 -10.39 -4.35 5.51
CA TRP A 93 -11.18 -5.50 5.98
C TRP A 93 -10.66 -6.85 5.49
N HIS A 94 -10.04 -6.93 4.31
CA HIS A 94 -9.63 -8.24 3.76
C HIS A 94 -8.63 -8.98 4.67
N GLN A 95 -7.63 -8.29 5.24
CA GLN A 95 -6.61 -8.92 6.11
C GLN A 95 -7.21 -9.46 7.42
N PRO A 96 -7.99 -8.69 8.21
CA PRO A 96 -8.69 -9.21 9.38
C PRO A 96 -9.57 -10.42 9.04
N LEU A 97 -10.38 -10.35 7.99
CA LEU A 97 -11.28 -11.44 7.61
C LEU A 97 -10.51 -12.72 7.24
N LEU A 98 -9.43 -12.59 6.45
CA LEU A 98 -8.57 -13.73 6.11
C LEU A 98 -7.84 -14.29 7.34
N SER A 99 -7.44 -13.43 8.28
CA SER A 99 -6.82 -13.86 9.55
C SER A 99 -7.80 -14.64 10.42
N PHE A 100 -9.03 -14.18 10.56
CA PHE A 100 -10.09 -14.90 11.28
C PHE A 100 -10.45 -16.23 10.61
N ALA A 101 -10.54 -16.25 9.28
CA ALA A 101 -10.80 -17.46 8.52
C ALA A 101 -9.71 -18.51 8.73
N ARG A 102 -8.42 -18.10 8.67
CA ARG A 102 -7.27 -18.97 8.97
C ARG A 102 -7.21 -19.43 10.43
N HIS A 103 -7.73 -18.65 11.37
CA HIS A 103 -7.74 -19.05 12.78
C HIS A 103 -8.80 -20.12 13.08
N ARG A 104 -9.92 -20.10 12.35
CA ARG A 104 -11.00 -21.11 12.47
C ARG A 104 -10.74 -22.35 11.63
N SER A 105 -10.08 -22.22 10.48
CA SER A 105 -9.74 -23.34 9.60
C SER A 105 -8.27 -23.70 9.72
N LEU A 106 -7.97 -24.78 10.46
CA LEU A 106 -6.64 -25.38 10.57
C LEU A 106 -6.22 -26.18 9.30
N THR A 107 -7.08 -26.21 8.29
CA THR A 107 -6.92 -26.93 7.01
C THR A 107 -7.25 -26.00 5.83
N GLU A 108 -6.90 -26.41 4.61
CA GLU A 108 -7.01 -25.59 3.39
C GLU A 108 -8.38 -24.89 3.27
N LEU A 109 -8.34 -23.61 2.91
CA LEU A 109 -9.54 -22.78 2.80
C LEU A 109 -10.34 -23.24 1.58
N ASP A 110 -11.54 -23.75 1.83
CA ASP A 110 -12.50 -24.11 0.77
C ASP A 110 -12.81 -22.88 -0.11
N GLU A 111 -12.95 -23.09 -1.41
CA GLU A 111 -13.17 -22.03 -2.41
C GLU A 111 -14.45 -21.25 -2.11
N MET A 112 -15.46 -21.93 -1.58
CA MET A 112 -16.73 -21.32 -1.18
C MET A 112 -16.57 -20.35 0.00
N VAL A 113 -15.66 -20.66 0.93
CA VAL A 113 -15.33 -19.80 2.07
C VAL A 113 -14.57 -18.56 1.60
N ILE A 114 -13.65 -18.71 0.65
CA ILE A 114 -12.93 -17.59 0.05
C ILE A 114 -13.91 -16.65 -0.69
N ALA A 115 -14.81 -17.20 -1.49
CA ALA A 115 -15.84 -16.40 -2.17
C ALA A 115 -16.73 -15.65 -1.16
N GLY A 116 -17.14 -16.31 -0.07
CA GLY A 116 -17.88 -15.67 1.02
C GLY A 116 -17.10 -14.52 1.68
N ILE A 117 -15.80 -14.71 1.95
CA ILE A 117 -14.93 -13.65 2.51
C ILE A 117 -14.81 -12.46 1.56
N ILE A 118 -14.69 -12.69 0.25
CA ILE A 118 -14.61 -11.62 -0.74
C ILE A 118 -15.90 -10.80 -0.73
N VAL A 119 -17.06 -11.45 -0.82
CA VAL A 119 -18.38 -10.78 -0.80
C VAL A 119 -18.55 -10.00 0.51
N LEU A 120 -18.17 -10.60 1.64
CA LEU A 120 -18.25 -9.96 2.94
C LEU A 120 -17.31 -8.76 3.04
N THR A 121 -16.08 -8.89 2.55
CA THR A 121 -15.09 -7.80 2.50
C THR A 121 -15.60 -6.62 1.68
N PHE A 122 -16.12 -6.85 0.48
CA PHE A 122 -16.68 -5.78 -0.35
C PHE A 122 -17.93 -5.14 0.27
N SER A 123 -18.77 -5.94 0.92
CA SER A 123 -19.96 -5.44 1.62
C SER A 123 -19.58 -4.53 2.80
N LEU A 124 -18.65 -4.97 3.64
CA LEU A 124 -18.09 -4.18 4.75
C LEU A 124 -17.35 -2.94 4.25
N ALA A 125 -16.60 -3.08 3.15
CA ALA A 125 -15.90 -1.96 2.52
C ALA A 125 -16.89 -0.87 2.07
N TYR A 126 -17.98 -1.26 1.41
CA TYR A 126 -19.00 -0.32 0.94
C TYR A 126 -19.69 0.40 2.11
N VAL A 127 -20.08 -0.33 3.15
CA VAL A 127 -20.70 0.24 4.37
C VAL A 127 -19.72 1.20 5.04
N THR A 128 -18.47 0.79 5.24
CA THR A 128 -17.43 1.63 5.87
C THR A 128 -17.18 2.90 5.06
N TRP A 129 -17.03 2.77 3.74
CA TRP A 129 -16.84 3.90 2.85
C TRP A 129 -18.02 4.90 2.91
N ARG A 130 -19.26 4.39 2.90
CA ARG A 130 -20.47 5.22 2.85
C ARG A 130 -20.79 5.91 4.18
N TYR A 131 -20.57 5.22 5.31
CA TYR A 131 -20.99 5.66 6.64
C TYR A 131 -19.87 6.18 7.55
N ILE A 132 -18.60 5.87 7.25
CA ILE A 132 -17.45 6.37 8.00
C ILE A 132 -16.67 7.30 7.08
N GLU A 133 -16.11 6.80 5.99
CA GLU A 133 -15.12 7.55 5.21
C GLU A 133 -15.69 8.81 4.53
N THR A 134 -16.84 8.70 3.87
CA THR A 134 -17.55 9.83 3.24
C THR A 134 -17.87 10.96 4.23
N PRO A 135 -18.47 10.66 5.41
CA PRO A 135 -18.73 11.68 6.43
C PRO A 135 -17.46 12.36 6.98
N PHE A 136 -16.39 11.59 7.25
CA PHE A 136 -15.11 12.16 7.71
C PHE A 136 -14.45 13.03 6.64
N ARG A 137 -14.54 12.64 5.35
CA ARG A 137 -13.94 13.38 4.23
C ARG A 137 -14.60 14.72 3.95
N ARG A 138 -15.89 14.86 4.22
CA ARG A 138 -16.63 16.13 4.07
C ARG A 138 -16.39 17.12 5.22
N GLY A 139 -15.60 16.74 6.23
CA GLY A 139 -15.15 17.64 7.30
C GLY A 139 -16.22 18.08 8.29
N ASN A 140 -17.44 17.55 8.19
CA ASN A 140 -18.61 18.08 8.90
C ASN A 140 -18.86 17.48 10.28
N ILE A 141 -18.00 16.57 10.77
CA ILE A 141 -18.34 15.72 11.92
C ILE A 141 -17.32 15.80 13.05
N VAL A 142 -16.06 16.06 12.72
CA VAL A 142 -14.99 16.10 13.73
C VAL A 142 -14.12 17.34 13.54
N PRO A 143 -13.94 18.16 14.59
CA PRO A 143 -13.02 19.28 14.52
C PRO A 143 -11.60 18.74 14.30
N LYS A 144 -10.85 19.35 13.37
CA LYS A 144 -9.47 18.93 13.03
C LYS A 144 -8.59 18.73 14.27
N ARG A 145 -8.77 19.56 15.31
CA ARG A 145 -8.05 19.47 16.60
C ARG A 145 -8.26 18.13 17.33
N LEU A 146 -9.46 17.54 17.25
CA LEU A 146 -9.75 16.24 17.86
C LEU A 146 -9.11 15.10 17.06
N LEU A 147 -9.11 15.19 15.73
CA LEU A 147 -8.41 14.22 14.87
C LEU A 147 -6.90 14.19 15.16
N TRP A 148 -6.24 15.36 15.24
CA TRP A 148 -4.82 15.44 15.60
C TRP A 148 -4.51 14.82 16.97
N ARG A 149 -5.38 15.05 17.97
CA ARG A 149 -5.24 14.46 19.30
C ARG A 149 -5.42 12.94 19.29
N LEU A 150 -6.39 12.44 18.53
CA LEU A 150 -6.63 10.99 18.40
C LEU A 150 -5.51 10.29 17.62
N SER A 151 -4.98 10.91 16.56
CA SER A 151 -3.82 10.40 15.84
C SER A 151 -2.55 10.38 16.71
N LEU A 152 -2.36 11.39 17.55
CA LEU A 152 -1.26 11.41 18.51
C LEU A 152 -1.43 10.31 19.57
N ALA A 153 -2.64 10.14 20.09
CA ALA A 153 -2.94 9.08 21.05
C ALA A 153 -2.75 7.68 20.47
N SER A 154 -3.20 7.41 19.24
CA SER A 154 -2.98 6.12 18.58
C SER A 154 -1.51 5.86 18.29
N ALA A 155 -0.74 6.87 17.88
CA ALA A 155 0.71 6.76 17.71
C ALA A 155 1.43 6.41 19.01
N VAL A 156 1.02 7.03 20.14
CA VAL A 156 1.56 6.71 21.46
C VAL A 156 1.21 5.28 21.88
N VAL A 157 -0.04 4.83 21.67
CA VAL A 157 -0.46 3.46 22.00
C VAL A 157 0.32 2.43 21.18
N ILE A 158 0.51 2.68 19.87
CA ILE A 158 1.30 1.80 19.01
C ILE A 158 2.77 1.78 19.47
N ALA A 159 3.35 2.93 19.81
CA ALA A 159 4.73 3.02 20.30
C ALA A 159 4.91 2.29 21.64
N VAL A 160 3.96 2.41 22.57
CA VAL A 160 3.99 1.69 23.85
C VAL A 160 3.86 0.18 23.63
N SER A 161 2.98 -0.24 22.71
CA SER A 161 2.77 -1.66 22.41
C SER A 161 4.00 -2.30 21.75
N THR A 162 4.70 -1.58 20.87
CA THR A 162 5.92 -2.10 20.24
C THR A 162 7.09 -2.14 21.22
N VAL A 163 7.26 -1.13 22.07
CA VAL A 163 8.29 -1.09 23.12
C VAL A 163 8.08 -2.23 24.15
N GLY A 164 6.83 -2.58 24.47
CA GLY A 164 6.53 -3.73 25.34
C GLY A 164 6.85 -5.10 24.72
N LEU A 165 6.79 -5.23 23.39
CA LEU A 165 7.01 -6.49 22.67
C LEU A 165 8.45 -6.70 22.17
N GLN A 166 9.24 -5.63 22.00
CA GLN A 166 10.65 -5.70 21.61
C GLN A 166 11.52 -6.54 22.57
N PRO A 167 11.44 -6.41 23.91
CA PRO A 167 12.33 -7.18 24.78
C PRO A 167 12.12 -8.70 24.67
N VAL A 168 10.89 -9.16 24.48
CA VAL A 168 10.57 -10.60 24.39
C VAL A 168 10.99 -11.19 23.04
N THR A 169 10.72 -10.48 21.94
CA THR A 169 10.99 -10.98 20.58
C THR A 169 12.47 -10.87 20.20
N VAL A 170 13.14 -9.77 20.58
CA VAL A 170 14.57 -9.57 20.31
C VAL A 170 15.44 -10.51 21.14
N TRP A 171 15.09 -10.75 22.41
CA TRP A 171 15.83 -11.70 23.24
C TRP A 171 15.75 -13.13 22.69
N ARG A 172 14.55 -13.58 22.26
CA ARG A 172 14.33 -14.91 21.67
C ARG A 172 15.04 -15.09 20.31
N CYS A 173 15.16 -14.03 19.52
CA CYS A 173 15.92 -14.06 18.26
C CYS A 173 17.44 -14.13 18.50
N LYS A 174 17.95 -13.36 19.48
CA LYS A 174 19.38 -13.29 19.81
C LYS A 174 19.90 -14.60 20.43
N THR A 175 19.10 -15.28 21.24
CA THR A 175 19.47 -16.59 21.84
C THR A 175 19.52 -17.70 20.79
N ASN A 176 18.50 -17.80 19.94
CA ASN A 176 18.46 -18.82 18.87
C ASN A 176 19.60 -18.69 17.86
N TRP A 177 19.96 -17.46 17.45
CA TRP A 177 21.08 -17.25 16.51
C TRP A 177 22.43 -17.66 17.09
N ARG A 178 22.65 -17.42 18.40
CA ARG A 178 23.89 -17.77 19.09
C ARG A 178 24.07 -19.28 19.22
N GLU A 179 23.00 -20.02 19.49
CA GLU A 179 23.06 -21.48 19.52
C GLU A 179 23.29 -22.08 18.14
N ARG A 180 22.66 -21.52 17.09
CA ARG A 180 22.82 -21.98 15.71
C ARG A 180 24.26 -21.80 15.21
N TRP A 181 24.92 -20.70 15.60
CA TRP A 181 26.33 -20.44 15.29
C TRP A 181 27.31 -21.38 16.00
N LYS A 182 27.03 -21.77 17.25
CA LYS A 182 27.85 -22.76 17.95
C LYS A 182 27.74 -24.13 17.28
N ARG A 183 26.52 -24.54 16.93
CA ARG A 183 26.23 -25.82 16.28
C ARG A 183 26.85 -25.90 14.87
N SER A 184 26.85 -24.81 14.10
CA SER A 184 27.52 -24.75 12.79
C SER A 184 29.05 -24.75 12.89
N GLY A 185 29.63 -24.12 13.91
CA GLY A 185 31.08 -24.14 14.15
C GLY A 185 31.63 -25.50 14.60
N GLU A 186 30.79 -26.37 15.18
CA GLU A 186 31.11 -27.77 15.45
C GLU A 186 31.01 -28.64 14.20
N SER A 187 29.95 -28.49 13.38
CA SER A 187 29.82 -29.25 12.12
C SER A 187 30.96 -28.98 11.14
N ILE A 188 31.46 -27.74 11.06
CA ILE A 188 32.60 -27.41 10.17
C ILE A 188 33.91 -28.06 10.65
N ARG A 189 34.08 -28.24 11.97
CA ARG A 189 35.28 -28.88 12.54
C ARG A 189 35.28 -30.40 12.40
N VAL A 190 34.12 -31.04 12.29
CA VAL A 190 33.99 -32.49 12.04
C VAL A 190 34.26 -32.83 10.58
N PHE A 191 34.00 -31.92 9.63
CA PHE A 191 34.25 -32.15 8.20
C PHE A 191 35.71 -31.93 7.78
N LEU A 192 36.51 -31.28 8.63
CA LEU A 192 37.94 -30.96 8.38
C LEU A 192 38.91 -31.90 9.12
N ARG A 193 38.43 -33.07 9.59
CA ARG A 193 39.23 -34.09 10.24
C ARG A 193 38.97 -35.44 9.59
#